data_AF-A0A257TEA2-F1
#
_entry.id   AF-A0A257TEA2-F1
#
_cell.length_a   1.000
_cell.length_b   1.000
_cell.length_c   1.000
_cell.angle_alpha   90.00
_cell.angle_beta   90.00
_cell.angle_gamma   90.00
#
_symmetry.space_group_name_H-M   'P 1'
#
loop_
_entity.id
_entity.type
_entity.pdbx_description
1 polymer ?
#
loop_
_entity_poly.entity_id
_entity_poly.type
_entity_poly.pdbx_seq_one_letter_code
_entity_poly.pdbx_strand_id
1 'polypeptide(L)' 'HILKEAEACHKANPHNHVRLVGYDNFKQSQGAALVVYRGKTV' A
#
# COMPACT_ATOMS: atom_id res chain seq x y z
N HIS A 1 11.65 6.60 -2.39
CA HIS A 1 11.96 5.32 -1.71
C HIS A 1 10.69 4.49 -1.59
N ILE A 2 9.70 4.90 -0.77
CA ILE A 2 8.42 4.19 -0.56
C ILE A 2 7.65 3.90 -1.86
N LEU A 3 7.53 4.87 -2.78
CA LEU A 3 6.82 4.64 -4.05
C LEU A 3 7.52 3.63 -4.96
N LYS A 4 8.86 3.51 -4.88
CA LYS A 4 9.61 2.49 -5.64
C LYS A 4 9.36 1.08 -5.08
N GLU A 5 9.21 0.96 -3.75
CA GLU A 5 8.84 -0.30 -3.12
C GLU A 5 7.39 -0.69 -3.46
N ALA A 6 6.47 0.28 -3.47
CA ALA A 6 5.09 0.06 -3.90
C ALA A 6 5.04 -0.41 -5.37
N GLU A 7 5.84 0.20 -6.24
CA GLU A 7 5.98 -0.23 -7.65
C GLU A 7 6.53 -1.65 -7.76
N ALA A 8 7.58 -2.00 -7.00
CA ALA A 8 8.14 -3.34 -6.97
C ALA A 8 7.13 -4.39 -6.47
N CYS A 9 6.38 -4.05 -5.42
CA CYS A 9 5.33 -4.89 -4.87
C CYS A 9 4.19 -5.13 -5.88
N HIS A 10 3.79 -4.08 -6.61
CA HIS A 10 2.78 -4.20 -7.67
C HIS A 10 3.27 -5.04 -8.85
N LYS A 11 4.53 -4.89 -9.27
CA LYS A 11 5.13 -5.74 -10.32
C LYS A 11 5.16 -7.21 -9.92
N ALA A 12 5.47 -7.51 -8.66
CA ALA A 12 5.43 -8.88 -8.14
C ALA A 12 3.99 -9.41 -7.98
N ASN A 13 3.00 -8.53 -7.81
CA ASN A 13 1.59 -8.88 -7.56
C ASN A 13 0.63 -8.06 -8.44
N PRO A 14 0.63 -8.28 -9.77
CA PRO A 14 0.00 -7.37 -10.74
C PRO A 14 -1.53 -7.31 -10.68
N HIS A 15 -2.19 -8.25 -10.00
CA HIS A 15 -3.65 -8.28 -9.88
C HIS A 15 -4.17 -7.85 -8.51
N ASN A 16 -3.27 -7.56 -7.57
CA ASN A 16 -3.62 -7.27 -6.19
C ASN A 16 -3.72 -5.77 -5.92
N HIS A 17 -4.52 -5.43 -4.92
CA HIS A 17 -4.51 -4.09 -4.33
C HIS A 17 -3.22 -3.88 -3.54
N VAL A 18 -2.57 -2.74 -3.75
CA VAL A 18 -1.44 -2.31 -2.92
C VAL A 18 -1.85 -1.06 -2.16
N ARG A 19 -1.72 -1.10 -0.84
CA ARG A 19 -2.06 0.01 0.08
C ARG A 19 -0.81 0.51 0.78
N LEU A 20 -0.68 1.82 0.88
CA LEU A 20 0.27 2.47 1.77
C LEU A 20 -0.41 2.78 3.10
N VAL A 21 0.19 2.32 4.19
CA VAL A 21 -0.31 2.54 5.55
C VAL A 21 0.76 3.26 6.36
N GLY A 22 0.35 4.32 7.05
CA GLY A 22 1.18 5.05 8.01
C GLY A 22 0.69 4.80 9.43
N TYR A 23 1.58 4.36 10.30
CA TYR A 23 1.30 4.12 11.71
C TYR A 23 1.70 5.31 12.58
N ASP A 24 0.84 5.66 13.53
CA ASP A 24 1.18 6.46 14.70
C ASP A 24 1.52 5.50 15.84
N ASN A 25 2.80 5.40 16.16
CA ASN A 25 3.30 4.47 17.17
C ASN A 25 2.91 4.87 18.59
N PHE A 26 2.68 6.17 18.86
CA PHE A 26 2.27 6.64 20.17
C PHE A 26 0.82 6.27 20.46
N LYS A 27 -0.05 6.43 19.45
CA LYS A 27 -1.47 6.07 19.55
C LYS A 27 -1.77 4.63 19.17
N GLN A 28 -0.76 3.86 18.76
CA GLN A 28 -0.86 2.48 18.25
C GLN A 28 -1.96 2.33 17.19
N SER A 29 -2.05 3.28 16.27
CA SER A 29 -3.14 3.33 15.29
C SER A 29 -2.62 3.61 13.88
N GLN A 30 -3.42 3.25 12.88
CA GLN A 30 -3.15 3.62 11.50
C GLN A 30 -3.62 5.06 11.27
N GLY A 31 -2.68 6.01 11.25
CA GLY A 31 -2.96 7.42 11.00
C GLY A 31 -3.28 7.73 9.54
N ALA A 32 -2.82 6.88 8.61
CA ALA A 32 -3.12 6.99 7.19
C ALA A 32 -3.25 5.61 6.53
N ALA A 33 -4.20 5.47 5.60
CA ALA A 33 -4.31 4.27 4.77
C ALA A 33 -4.88 4.65 3.39
N LEU A 34 -4.09 4.47 2.33
CA LEU A 34 -4.45 4.83 0.95
C LEU A 34 -4.16 3.69 -0.01
N VAL A 35 -5.06 3.44 -0.98
CA VAL A 35 -4.81 2.52 -2.08
C VAL A 35 -3.93 3.21 -3.13
N VAL A 36 -2.76 2.64 -3.39
CA VAL A 36 -1.78 3.16 -4.37
C VAL A 36 -1.94 2.47 -5.73
N TYR A 37 -2.20 1.16 -5.73
CA TYR A 37 -2.51 0.39 -6.94
C TYR A 37 -3.81 -0.39 -6.76
N ARG A 38 -4.68 -0.33 -7.77
CA ARG A 38 -5.94 -1.07 -7.80
C ARG A 38 -5.75 -2.42 -8.47
N GLY A 39 -6.24 -3.47 -7.83
CA GLY A 39 -6.29 -4.80 -8.42
C GLY A 39 -7.36 -4.87 -9.50
N LYS A 40 -7.39 -5.98 -10.24
CA LYS A 40 -8.51 -6.24 -11.16
C LYS A 40 -9.76 -6.50 -10.32
N THR A 41 -10.82 -5.75 -10.59
CA THR A 41 -12.15 -6.07 -10.09
C THR A 41 -12.63 -7.32 -10.83
N VAL A 42 -12.93 -8.38 -10.07
CA VAL A 42 -13.59 -9.59 -10.59
C VAL A 42 -15.10 -9.46 -10.53
#